data_AF-A0A7S4Q5A1-F1
#
_entry.id   AF-A0A7S4Q5A1-F1
#
_cell.length_a   1.000
_cell.length_b   1.000
_cell.length_c   1.000
_cell.angle_alpha   90.00
_cell.angle_beta   90.00
_cell.angle_gamma   90.00
#
_symmetry.space_group_name_H-M   'P 1'
#
loop_
_entity.id
_entity.type
_entity.pdbx_description
1 polymer ?
#
loop_
_entity_poly.entity_id
_entity_poly.type
_entity_poly.pdbx_seq_one_letter_code
_entity_poly.pdbx_strand_id
1 'polypeptide(L)'
;MPSGSPGNGLGLLTSIVTGLSSVACLVAGGIYIGLGFQHQRETLTVDFKGAEDDWPKARKEFEGLQVTAILSDTLVTLAPNDTVDHWNDVQGFVPDYSPLVYRYIGRPNNESLLAELSEMKLQARSSPAQKREAVGAAASVTWRVNGSVLLTQAFPLVRATERREAGPRHGRCAARTGFKVNGGCWAFSRLSRLCIQVAAPANGSGEWSVARQDPARNDSLGCDFASGTWAIAQYRPLYLPKTPDWGGDWPRGAIRFSDLVLEVRSNMDPYFSGVDLTRGTMNFGMSAQQDDVVGIMLLLLGVALSLPLICAVITRRAKRSWPGPARRYATSGRWTGRRPDPEVIGMRYAVDAAAGHVAAARGLEQAIDRAVYAQEDLSN
;
A
#
# COMPACT_ATOMS: atom_id res chain seq x y z
N MET A 1 -8.28 -56.12 24.84
CA MET A 1 -8.34 -54.73 24.33
C MET A 1 -7.53 -54.68 23.05
N PRO A 2 -8.13 -54.38 21.88
CA PRO A 2 -7.37 -54.26 20.64
C PRO A 2 -6.50 -53.00 20.70
N SER A 3 -5.18 -53.19 20.63
CA SER A 3 -4.20 -52.12 20.44
C SER A 3 -4.37 -51.55 19.02
N GLY A 4 -5.22 -50.54 18.88
CA GLY A 4 -5.37 -49.80 17.63
C GLY A 4 -4.08 -49.07 17.32
N SER A 5 -3.37 -49.49 16.25
CA SER A 5 -2.15 -48.84 15.78
C SER A 5 -2.45 -47.37 15.36
N PRO A 6 -1.94 -46.37 16.07
CA PRO A 6 -2.24 -44.95 15.80
C PRO A 6 -1.57 -44.40 14.52
N GLY A 7 -0.82 -45.22 13.78
CA GLY A 7 0.01 -44.76 12.65
C GLY A 7 -0.74 -44.49 11.34
N ASN A 8 -1.99 -44.93 11.18
CA ASN A 8 -2.65 -44.89 9.87
C ASN A 8 -3.39 -43.57 9.57
N GLY A 9 -3.70 -42.76 10.58
CA GLY A 9 -4.47 -41.52 10.40
C GLY A 9 -3.66 -40.37 9.79
N LEU A 10 -2.40 -40.22 10.20
CA LEU A 10 -1.56 -39.09 9.79
C LEU A 10 -1.24 -39.11 8.29
N GLY A 11 -0.96 -40.30 7.72
CA GLY A 11 -0.63 -40.46 6.30
C GLY A 11 -1.81 -40.21 5.35
N LEU A 12 -3.05 -40.39 5.82
CA LEU A 12 -4.23 -40.09 5.03
C LEU A 12 -4.43 -38.57 4.91
N LEU A 13 -4.29 -37.85 6.02
CA LEU A 13 -4.43 -36.39 6.05
C LEU A 13 -3.39 -35.69 5.18
N THR A 14 -2.11 -36.10 5.27
CA THR A 14 -1.06 -35.51 4.42
C THR A 14 -1.32 -35.76 2.93
N SER A 15 -1.77 -36.96 2.56
CA SER A 15 -2.13 -37.27 1.17
C SER A 15 -3.28 -36.41 0.64
N ILE A 16 -4.30 -36.15 1.48
CA ILE A 16 -5.43 -35.30 1.13
C ILE A 16 -4.98 -33.85 0.93
N VAL A 17 -4.19 -33.31 1.87
CA VAL A 17 -3.70 -31.92 1.80
C VAL A 17 -2.81 -31.71 0.58
N THR A 18 -1.88 -32.63 0.29
CA THR A 18 -1.03 -32.55 -0.90
C THR A 18 -1.85 -32.64 -2.19
N GLY A 19 -2.88 -33.49 -2.22
CA GLY A 19 -3.79 -33.62 -3.37
C GLY A 19 -4.59 -32.36 -3.64
N LEU A 20 -5.17 -31.77 -2.61
CA LEU A 20 -5.90 -30.50 -2.72
C LEU A 20 -4.97 -29.37 -3.16
N SER A 21 -3.75 -29.31 -2.61
CA SER A 21 -2.76 -28.29 -2.96
C SER A 21 -2.30 -28.41 -4.42
N SER A 22 -2.07 -29.63 -4.91
CA SER A 22 -1.71 -29.90 -6.30
C SER A 22 -2.82 -29.46 -7.28
N VAL A 23 -4.07 -29.86 -7.01
CA VAL A 23 -5.21 -29.46 -7.84
C VAL A 23 -5.41 -27.95 -7.82
N ALA A 24 -5.29 -27.32 -6.64
CA ALA A 24 -5.38 -25.86 -6.52
C ALA A 24 -4.30 -25.14 -7.36
N CYS A 25 -3.05 -25.61 -7.32
CA CYS A 25 -1.96 -25.03 -8.12
C CYS A 25 -2.20 -25.20 -9.64
N LEU A 26 -2.69 -26.37 -10.07
CA LEU A 26 -2.99 -26.62 -11.49
C LEU A 26 -4.14 -25.76 -11.99
N VAL A 27 -5.23 -25.65 -11.21
CA VAL A 27 -6.38 -24.81 -11.54
C VAL A 27 -5.98 -23.34 -11.53
N ALA A 28 -5.25 -22.88 -10.52
CA ALA A 28 -4.77 -21.50 -10.45
C ALA A 28 -3.83 -21.19 -11.63
N GLY A 29 -2.87 -22.05 -11.93
CA GLY A 29 -1.97 -21.88 -13.09
C GLY A 29 -2.72 -21.84 -14.42
N GLY A 30 -3.70 -22.74 -14.60
CA GLY A 30 -4.56 -22.73 -15.79
C GLY A 30 -5.44 -21.49 -15.89
N ILE A 31 -5.94 -20.98 -14.77
CA ILE A 31 -6.68 -19.72 -14.70
C ILE A 31 -5.76 -18.53 -15.02
N TYR A 32 -4.55 -18.48 -14.47
CA TYR A 32 -3.60 -17.40 -14.73
C TYR A 32 -3.23 -17.31 -16.22
N ILE A 33 -2.99 -18.45 -16.86
CA ILE A 33 -2.70 -18.51 -18.30
C ILE A 33 -3.96 -18.26 -19.14
N GLY A 34 -5.13 -18.78 -18.71
CA GLY A 34 -6.35 -18.78 -19.51
C GLY A 34 -7.25 -17.54 -19.38
N LEU A 35 -7.27 -16.88 -18.21
CA LEU A 35 -8.08 -15.67 -17.98
C LEU A 35 -7.37 -14.38 -18.38
N GLY A 36 -6.13 -14.45 -18.90
CA GLY A 36 -5.45 -13.38 -19.59
C GLY A 36 -5.82 -11.98 -19.12
N PHE A 37 -5.33 -11.57 -17.94
CA PHE A 37 -5.34 -10.16 -17.52
C PHE A 37 -4.59 -9.25 -18.52
N GLN A 38 -3.96 -9.85 -19.53
CA GLN A 38 -3.38 -9.24 -20.72
C GLN A 38 -4.27 -8.12 -21.29
N HIS A 39 -5.56 -8.34 -21.54
CA HIS A 39 -6.37 -7.30 -22.19
C HIS A 39 -6.52 -6.03 -21.34
N GLN A 40 -6.71 -6.18 -20.03
CA GLN A 40 -6.83 -5.03 -19.13
C GLN A 40 -5.51 -4.28 -19.02
N ARG A 41 -4.39 -5.00 -18.85
CA ARG A 41 -3.07 -4.38 -18.78
C ARG A 41 -2.66 -3.73 -20.10
N GLU A 42 -2.91 -4.38 -21.23
CA GLU A 42 -2.63 -3.82 -22.55
C GLU A 42 -3.38 -2.51 -22.75
N THR A 43 -4.66 -2.48 -22.40
CA THR A 43 -5.46 -1.25 -22.47
C THR A 43 -4.85 -0.15 -21.60
N LEU A 44 -4.58 -0.42 -20.31
CA LEU A 44 -3.97 0.56 -19.40
C LEU A 44 -2.58 1.02 -19.86
N THR A 45 -1.79 0.12 -20.45
CA THR A 45 -0.45 0.41 -20.94
C THR A 45 -0.50 1.27 -22.21
N VAL A 46 -1.42 0.97 -23.13
CA VAL A 46 -1.62 1.75 -24.35
C VAL A 46 -2.10 3.17 -24.00
N ASP A 47 -3.05 3.29 -23.08
CA ASP A 47 -3.54 4.60 -22.62
C ASP A 47 -2.44 5.41 -21.93
N PHE A 48 -1.65 4.77 -21.06
CA PHE A 48 -0.52 5.42 -20.41
C PHE A 48 0.58 5.82 -21.41
N LYS A 49 0.84 4.97 -22.41
CA LYS A 49 1.81 5.26 -23.47
C LYS A 49 1.40 6.48 -24.29
N GLY A 50 0.11 6.66 -24.55
CA GLY A 50 -0.41 7.87 -25.17
C GLY A 50 -0.07 9.13 -24.36
N ALA A 51 -0.25 9.08 -23.03
CA ALA A 51 0.13 10.19 -22.15
C ALA A 51 1.64 10.46 -22.16
N GLU A 52 2.48 9.42 -22.19
CA GLU A 52 3.93 9.56 -22.35
C GLU A 52 4.32 10.18 -23.69
N ASP A 53 3.66 9.79 -24.78
CA ASP A 53 3.98 10.27 -26.13
C ASP A 53 3.56 11.74 -26.32
N ASP A 54 2.49 12.18 -25.65
CA ASP A 54 2.04 13.57 -25.64
C ASP A 54 2.89 14.49 -24.73
N TRP A 55 3.53 13.91 -23.70
CA TRP A 55 4.25 14.67 -22.68
C TRP A 55 5.39 15.54 -23.21
N PRO A 56 6.28 15.12 -24.13
CA PRO A 56 7.36 15.98 -24.64
C PRO A 56 6.86 17.31 -25.22
N LYS A 57 5.69 17.33 -25.87
CA LYS A 57 5.09 18.56 -26.40
C LYS A 57 4.57 19.43 -25.27
N ALA A 58 3.76 18.87 -24.37
CA ALA A 58 3.19 19.60 -23.23
C ALA A 58 4.27 20.12 -22.27
N ARG A 59 5.35 19.34 -22.08
CA ARG A 59 6.51 19.69 -21.28
C ARG A 59 7.19 20.95 -21.82
N LYS A 60 7.43 21.04 -23.13
CA LYS A 60 8.05 22.22 -23.75
C LYS A 60 7.23 23.50 -23.53
N GLU A 61 5.91 23.40 -23.49
CA GLU A 61 5.03 24.54 -23.20
C GLU A 61 5.06 24.92 -21.71
N PHE A 62 5.27 23.94 -20.83
CA PHE A 62 5.34 24.11 -19.38
C PHE A 62 6.73 24.50 -18.86
N GLU A 63 7.77 24.25 -19.65
CA GLU A 63 9.16 24.58 -19.33
C GLU A 63 9.43 26.09 -19.50
N GLY A 64 10.23 26.66 -18.59
CA GLY A 64 10.58 28.08 -18.63
C GLY A 64 9.48 29.06 -18.18
N LEU A 65 8.38 28.57 -17.60
CA LEU A 65 7.34 29.42 -17.04
C LEU A 65 7.83 30.18 -15.81
N GLN A 66 7.36 31.43 -15.68
CA GLN A 66 7.50 32.18 -14.45
C GLN A 66 6.34 31.85 -13.52
N VAL A 67 6.63 31.13 -12.45
CA VAL A 67 5.63 30.70 -11.46
C VAL A 67 5.86 31.41 -10.14
N THR A 68 4.86 32.14 -9.68
CA THR A 68 4.85 32.75 -8.34
C THR A 68 3.56 32.41 -7.60
N ALA A 69 3.61 32.41 -6.28
CA ALA A 69 2.46 32.21 -5.40
C ALA A 69 2.40 33.36 -4.40
N ILE A 70 1.20 33.90 -4.17
CA ILE A 70 0.94 34.89 -3.12
C ILE A 70 0.16 34.16 -2.03
N LEU A 71 0.82 33.95 -0.89
CA LEU A 71 0.29 33.26 0.28
C LEU A 71 0.25 34.24 1.45
N SER A 72 -0.95 34.61 1.90
CA SER A 72 -1.17 35.61 2.97
C SER A 72 -0.32 36.88 2.73
N ASP A 73 -0.51 37.48 1.55
CA ASP A 73 0.20 38.68 1.06
C ASP A 73 1.71 38.54 0.85
N THR A 74 2.26 37.35 1.01
CA THR A 74 3.69 37.09 0.78
C THR A 74 3.90 36.51 -0.61
N LEU A 75 4.64 37.22 -1.46
CA LEU A 75 5.03 36.74 -2.78
C LEU A 75 6.19 35.76 -2.66
N VAL A 76 6.01 34.58 -3.24
CA VAL A 76 6.98 33.50 -3.30
C VAL A 76 7.22 33.12 -4.75
N THR A 77 8.47 33.07 -5.18
CA THR A 77 8.85 32.56 -6.50
C THR A 77 9.12 31.06 -6.40
N LEU A 78 8.49 30.26 -7.27
CA LEU A 78 8.69 28.83 -7.32
C LEU A 78 9.79 28.54 -8.35
N ALA A 79 10.85 27.85 -7.92
CA ALA A 79 11.91 27.46 -8.83
C ALA A 79 11.48 26.23 -9.64
N PRO A 80 11.86 26.12 -10.93
CA PRO A 80 11.76 24.86 -11.63
C PRO A 80 12.64 23.83 -10.90
N ASN A 81 12.11 22.62 -10.74
CA ASN A 81 12.87 21.51 -10.18
C ASN A 81 13.78 20.94 -11.27
N ASP A 82 15.02 21.41 -11.31
CA ASP A 82 16.05 20.99 -12.27
C ASP A 82 16.63 19.62 -11.88
N THR A 83 15.80 18.57 -11.91
CA THR A 83 16.32 17.19 -11.89
C THR A 83 16.94 16.90 -13.25
N VAL A 84 18.23 16.58 -13.25
CA VAL A 84 19.08 16.55 -14.46
C VAL A 84 18.49 15.66 -15.56
N ASP A 85 18.41 16.21 -16.77
CA ASP A 85 17.57 15.71 -17.87
C ASP A 85 17.85 14.30 -18.39
N HIS A 86 19.00 13.71 -18.12
CA HIS A 86 19.41 12.43 -18.73
C HIS A 86 18.72 11.19 -18.12
N TRP A 87 17.86 11.36 -17.11
CA TRP A 87 16.98 10.30 -16.59
C TRP A 87 15.55 10.39 -17.14
N ASN A 88 15.28 11.35 -18.04
CA ASN A 88 13.91 11.73 -18.43
C ASN A 88 13.35 11.00 -19.67
N ASP A 89 14.17 10.19 -20.35
CA ASP A 89 13.70 9.34 -21.44
C ASP A 89 13.37 7.96 -20.87
N VAL A 90 12.08 7.72 -20.65
CA VAL A 90 11.51 6.50 -20.06
C VAL A 90 11.87 5.27 -20.89
N GLN A 91 13.00 4.64 -20.58
CA GLN A 91 13.30 3.28 -21.03
C GLN A 91 12.95 2.30 -19.90
N GLY A 92 11.67 1.94 -19.81
CA GLY A 92 11.17 0.89 -18.91
C GLY A 92 10.24 1.41 -17.81
N PHE A 93 9.44 0.50 -17.26
CA PHE A 93 8.22 0.68 -16.44
C PHE A 93 8.43 1.34 -15.03
N VAL A 94 9.23 2.40 -14.99
CA VAL A 94 9.34 3.49 -14.00
C VAL A 94 10.14 3.22 -12.70
N PRO A 95 11.48 3.28 -12.75
CA PRO A 95 12.29 3.64 -11.59
C PRO A 95 12.63 5.14 -11.50
N ASP A 96 12.67 5.89 -12.61
CA ASP A 96 13.27 7.25 -12.60
C ASP A 96 12.42 8.32 -13.32
N TYR A 97 11.08 8.21 -13.30
CA TYR A 97 10.23 9.30 -13.79
C TYR A 97 10.36 10.51 -12.85
N SER A 98 11.04 11.57 -13.30
CA SER A 98 11.09 12.84 -12.60
C SER A 98 10.16 13.86 -13.25
N PRO A 99 9.07 14.27 -12.59
CA PRO A 99 8.17 15.26 -13.14
C PRO A 99 8.83 16.64 -13.20
N LEU A 100 8.52 17.40 -14.26
CA LEU A 100 8.79 18.83 -14.28
C LEU A 100 7.81 19.51 -13.32
N VAL A 101 8.35 20.08 -12.23
CA VAL A 101 7.56 20.71 -11.16
C VAL A 101 8.15 22.06 -10.83
N TYR A 102 7.31 23.08 -10.70
CA TYR A 102 7.72 24.31 -10.04
C TYR A 102 7.47 24.17 -8.56
N ARG A 103 8.51 24.31 -7.74
CA ARG A 103 8.48 23.97 -6.32
C ARG A 103 9.07 25.08 -5.47
N TYR A 104 8.41 25.33 -4.35
CA TYR A 104 8.97 26.07 -3.23
C TYR A 104 8.83 25.22 -1.97
N ILE A 105 9.90 25.15 -1.17
CA ILE A 105 9.91 24.50 0.14
C ILE A 105 10.44 25.52 1.13
N GLY A 106 9.64 25.87 2.13
CA GLY A 106 10.13 26.74 3.18
C GLY A 106 9.05 27.53 3.90
N ARG A 107 9.51 28.37 4.83
CA ARG A 107 8.70 29.40 5.46
C ARG A 107 8.70 30.62 4.52
N PRO A 108 7.55 31.08 4.00
CA PRO A 108 7.50 32.38 3.34
C PRO A 108 8.05 33.44 4.32
N ASN A 109 8.77 34.43 3.80
CA ASN A 109 9.62 35.33 4.60
C ASN A 109 8.88 36.14 5.69
N ASN A 110 7.54 36.09 5.71
CA ASN A 110 6.72 36.76 6.70
C ASN A 110 6.33 35.82 7.84
N GLU A 111 6.28 36.38 9.04
CA GLU A 111 5.77 35.67 10.22
C GLU A 111 4.26 35.38 10.18
N SER A 112 3.58 35.73 9.09
CA SER A 112 2.13 35.67 8.94
C SER A 112 1.55 34.26 8.86
N LEU A 113 2.34 33.22 8.58
CA LEU A 113 1.89 31.83 8.67
C LEU A 113 2.12 31.25 10.07
N LEU A 114 1.43 31.83 11.04
CA LEU A 114 1.29 31.27 12.39
C LEU A 114 -0.17 30.87 12.57
N ALA A 115 -0.39 29.62 12.97
CA ALA A 115 -1.72 29.15 13.33
C ALA A 115 -1.76 28.89 14.84
N GLU A 116 -2.58 29.65 15.55
CA GLU A 116 -2.81 29.45 16.98
C GLU A 116 -3.85 28.35 17.19
N LEU A 117 -3.48 27.29 17.93
CA LEU A 117 -4.39 26.17 18.20
C LEU A 117 -5.60 26.57 19.06
N SER A 118 -5.48 27.63 19.86
CA SER A 118 -6.59 28.19 20.65
C SER A 118 -7.68 28.82 19.81
N GLU A 119 -7.40 29.16 18.55
CA GLU A 119 -8.37 29.80 17.63
C GLU A 119 -9.17 28.77 16.82
N MET A 120 -8.98 27.47 17.07
CA MET A 120 -9.69 26.43 16.35
C MET A 120 -11.20 26.48 16.63
N LYS A 121 -11.98 26.48 15.55
CA LYS A 121 -13.45 26.51 15.60
C LYS A 121 -14.01 25.18 15.13
N LEU A 122 -14.96 24.64 15.88
CA LEU A 122 -15.69 23.44 15.51
C LEU A 122 -16.53 23.74 14.26
N GLN A 123 -16.36 22.98 13.19
CA GLN A 123 -17.20 23.09 12.00
C GLN A 123 -18.56 22.45 12.26
N ALA A 124 -19.62 23.12 11.78
CA ALA A 124 -20.95 22.54 11.77
C ALA A 124 -20.95 21.30 10.86
N ARG A 125 -21.48 20.18 11.37
CA ARG A 125 -21.69 18.97 10.56
C ARG A 125 -22.75 19.26 9.50
N SER A 126 -22.47 18.98 8.24
CA SER A 126 -23.50 19.00 7.20
C SER A 126 -24.33 17.71 7.16
N SER A 127 -23.79 16.61 7.70
CA SER A 127 -24.43 15.30 7.76
C SER A 127 -24.06 14.49 9.02
N PRO A 128 -24.95 13.64 9.56
CA PRO A 128 -24.64 12.73 10.67
C PRO A 128 -23.50 11.74 10.39
N ALA A 129 -23.28 11.41 9.12
CA ALA A 129 -22.19 10.53 8.69
C ALA A 129 -20.82 11.22 8.69
N GLN A 130 -20.80 12.56 8.64
CA GLN A 130 -19.57 13.33 8.61
C GLN A 130 -18.87 13.31 9.98
N LYS A 131 -17.55 13.09 9.95
CA LYS A 131 -16.71 13.20 11.16
C LYS A 131 -16.78 14.65 11.68
N ARG A 132 -16.67 14.85 13.00
CA ARG A 132 -16.52 16.22 13.52
C ARG A 132 -15.15 16.71 13.14
N GLU A 133 -15.12 17.92 12.62
CA GLU A 133 -13.89 18.61 12.29
C GLU A 133 -13.86 19.94 13.03
N ALA A 134 -12.67 20.34 13.46
CA ALA A 134 -12.40 21.69 13.89
C ALA A 134 -11.26 22.23 13.02
N VAL A 135 -11.35 23.49 12.63
CA VAL A 135 -10.39 24.14 11.74
C VAL A 135 -9.85 25.40 12.40
N GLY A 136 -8.54 25.63 12.26
CA GLY A 136 -7.89 26.86 12.66
C GLY A 136 -7.99 27.95 11.59
N ALA A 137 -7.10 28.94 11.68
CA ALA A 137 -6.90 29.94 10.64
C ALA A 137 -6.73 29.30 9.26
N ALA A 138 -7.21 29.97 8.22
CA ALA A 138 -7.12 29.50 6.84
C ALA A 138 -6.33 30.49 5.98
N ALA A 139 -5.60 29.96 5.01
CA ALA A 139 -4.84 30.74 4.05
C ALA A 139 -5.34 30.46 2.63
N SER A 140 -5.58 31.52 1.86
CA SER A 140 -5.80 31.44 0.42
C SER A 140 -4.47 31.59 -0.33
N VAL A 141 -4.38 30.97 -1.50
CA VAL A 141 -3.23 31.13 -2.39
C VAL A 141 -3.69 31.63 -3.74
N THR A 142 -3.04 32.71 -4.18
CA THR A 142 -3.17 33.20 -5.55
C THR A 142 -1.91 32.81 -6.31
N TRP A 143 -2.06 31.99 -7.34
CA TRP A 143 -0.94 31.57 -8.18
C TRP A 143 -0.86 32.48 -9.39
N ARG A 144 0.35 32.83 -9.80
CA ARG A 144 0.60 33.50 -11.07
C ARG A 144 1.51 32.63 -11.93
N VAL A 145 0.99 32.22 -13.08
CA VAL A 145 1.68 31.36 -14.04
C VAL A 145 1.81 32.12 -15.35
N ASN A 146 3.01 32.58 -15.65
CA ASN A 146 3.32 33.39 -16.84
C ASN A 146 2.34 34.58 -17.03
N GLY A 147 2.05 35.29 -15.95
CA GLY A 147 1.11 36.43 -15.93
C GLY A 147 -0.36 36.06 -15.68
N SER A 148 -0.77 34.80 -15.89
CA SER A 148 -2.13 34.33 -15.64
C SER A 148 -2.38 34.21 -14.13
N VAL A 149 -3.51 34.73 -13.64
CA VAL A 149 -3.85 34.72 -12.20
C VAL A 149 -4.84 33.60 -11.91
N LEU A 150 -4.44 32.65 -11.06
CA LEU A 150 -5.22 31.49 -10.68
C LEU A 150 -5.58 31.57 -9.20
N LEU A 151 -6.88 31.62 -8.91
CA LEU A 151 -7.39 31.71 -7.54
C LEU A 151 -7.74 30.33 -7.02
N THR A 152 -7.34 30.05 -5.78
CA THR A 152 -7.76 28.85 -5.05
C THR A 152 -8.63 29.21 -3.84
N GLN A 153 -9.38 28.23 -3.33
CA GLN A 153 -10.12 28.39 -2.09
C GLN A 153 -9.17 28.56 -0.88
N ALA A 154 -9.71 29.01 0.24
CA ALA A 154 -8.96 29.06 1.49
C ALA A 154 -8.76 27.65 2.07
N PHE A 155 -7.53 27.35 2.51
CA PHE A 155 -7.18 26.08 3.13
C PHE A 155 -6.88 26.30 4.61
N PRO A 156 -7.50 25.57 5.54
CA PRO A 156 -7.17 25.69 6.95
C PRO A 156 -5.72 25.24 7.16
N LEU A 157 -4.97 26.02 7.92
CA LEU A 157 -3.56 25.76 8.26
C LEU A 157 -3.44 24.57 9.21
N VAL A 158 -4.39 24.44 10.14
CA VAL A 158 -4.50 23.31 11.07
C VAL A 158 -5.93 22.77 11.04
N ARG A 159 -6.05 21.45 11.03
CA ARG A 159 -7.32 20.72 11.17
C ARG A 159 -7.23 19.78 12.36
N ALA A 160 -8.35 19.53 13.01
CA ALA A 160 -8.51 18.46 13.98
C ALA A 160 -9.73 17.64 13.58
N THR A 161 -9.56 16.32 13.54
CA THR A 161 -10.64 15.38 13.20
C THR A 161 -10.94 14.49 14.40
N GLU A 162 -12.22 14.41 14.77
CA GLU A 162 -12.68 13.55 15.85
C GLU A 162 -12.60 12.08 15.40
N ARG A 163 -11.83 11.28 16.12
CA ARG A 163 -11.75 9.83 15.95
C ARG A 163 -12.74 9.16 16.89
N ARG A 164 -13.60 8.31 16.33
CA ARG A 164 -14.42 7.40 17.15
C ARG A 164 -13.51 6.35 17.75
N GLU A 165 -13.38 6.33 19.08
CA GLU A 165 -12.75 5.22 19.77
C GLU A 165 -13.68 4.00 19.68
N ALA A 166 -13.26 2.98 18.94
CA ALA A 166 -13.96 1.71 18.92
C ALA A 166 -13.67 0.96 20.23
N GLY A 167 -14.51 1.16 21.23
CA GLY A 167 -14.60 0.34 22.44
C GLY A 167 -14.16 0.99 23.76
N PRO A 168 -14.47 0.35 24.90
CA PRO A 168 -14.35 0.91 26.25
C PRO A 168 -12.91 0.97 26.82
N ARG A 169 -11.87 0.73 26.00
CA ARG A 169 -10.48 0.77 26.48
C ARG A 169 -9.97 2.21 26.54
N HIS A 170 -10.18 2.84 27.69
CA HIS A 170 -9.61 4.13 28.05
C HIS A 170 -8.09 4.15 27.83
N GLY A 171 -7.60 5.12 27.06
CA GLY A 171 -6.16 5.37 26.86
C GLY A 171 -5.63 5.26 25.43
N ARG A 172 -6.45 4.85 24.46
CA ARG A 172 -6.00 4.73 23.05
C ARG A 172 -5.82 6.06 22.34
N CYS A 173 -6.50 7.12 22.77
CA CYS A 173 -6.36 8.44 22.16
C CYS A 173 -4.89 8.89 22.11
N ALA A 174 -4.20 8.87 23.26
CA ALA A 174 -2.81 9.31 23.36
C ALA A 174 -1.81 8.38 22.63
N ALA A 175 -2.13 7.09 22.49
CA ALA A 175 -1.26 6.13 21.81
C ALA A 175 -1.19 6.34 20.29
N ARG A 176 -2.15 7.07 19.71
CA ARG A 176 -2.27 7.26 18.25
C ARG A 176 -2.29 8.73 17.86
N THR A 177 -1.47 9.54 18.52
CA THR A 177 -1.31 11.00 18.29
C THR A 177 -2.59 11.82 18.50
N GLY A 178 -3.57 11.25 19.21
CA GLY A 178 -4.84 11.89 19.51
C GLY A 178 -4.81 12.62 20.86
N PHE A 179 -5.61 13.67 20.96
CA PHE A 179 -5.80 14.47 22.17
C PHE A 179 -7.26 14.45 22.62
N LYS A 180 -7.47 14.30 23.92
CA LYS A 180 -8.83 14.28 24.48
C LYS A 180 -9.29 15.71 24.72
N VAL A 181 -10.31 16.16 23.98
CA VAL A 181 -10.89 17.52 24.11
C VAL A 181 -12.40 17.36 24.21
N ASN A 182 -13.00 17.92 25.28
CA ASN A 182 -14.43 17.82 25.56
C ASN A 182 -14.99 16.39 25.48
N GLY A 183 -14.26 15.42 26.02
CA GLY A 183 -14.66 14.00 26.01
C GLY A 183 -14.47 13.26 24.68
N GLY A 184 -14.16 13.95 23.57
CA GLY A 184 -13.82 13.34 22.28
C GLY A 184 -12.32 13.16 22.08
N CYS A 185 -11.92 12.21 21.24
CA CYS A 185 -10.53 12.02 20.83
C CYS A 185 -10.27 12.72 19.48
N TRP A 186 -9.32 13.64 19.43
CA TRP A 186 -9.05 14.49 18.27
C TRP A 186 -7.65 14.24 17.72
N ALA A 187 -7.55 13.95 16.42
CA ALA A 187 -6.28 13.87 15.72
C ALA A 187 -6.02 15.17 14.96
N PHE A 188 -4.91 15.82 15.27
CA PHE A 188 -4.52 17.09 14.67
C PHE A 188 -3.64 16.84 13.44
N SER A 189 -3.83 17.67 12.43
CA SER A 189 -3.00 17.69 11.25
C SER A 189 -2.76 19.13 10.81
N ARG A 190 -1.60 19.38 10.24
CA ARG A 190 -1.23 20.70 9.71
C ARG A 190 -1.04 20.63 8.20
N LEU A 191 -1.32 21.73 7.52
CA LEU A 191 -1.07 21.87 6.10
C LEU A 191 0.43 21.69 5.83
N SER A 192 0.76 20.74 4.96
CA SER A 192 2.16 20.44 4.61
C SER A 192 2.47 20.72 3.15
N ARG A 193 1.48 20.61 2.25
CA ARG A 193 1.68 20.80 0.82
C ARG A 193 0.41 21.38 0.19
N LEU A 194 0.59 22.36 -0.69
CA LEU A 194 -0.42 22.82 -1.64
C LEU A 194 0.13 22.58 -3.04
N CYS A 195 -0.57 21.77 -3.82
CA CYS A 195 -0.18 21.49 -5.20
C CYS A 195 -1.38 21.66 -6.13
N ILE A 196 -1.21 22.48 -7.18
CA ILE A 196 -2.23 22.68 -8.21
C ILE A 196 -1.77 22.12 -9.55
N GLN A 197 -2.75 21.68 -10.35
CA GLN A 197 -2.54 21.34 -11.74
C GLN A 197 -2.92 22.51 -12.64
N VAL A 198 -2.12 22.79 -13.66
CA VAL A 198 -2.40 23.83 -14.65
C VAL A 198 -2.45 23.28 -16.05
N ALA A 199 -3.35 23.83 -16.86
CA ALA A 199 -3.48 23.51 -18.27
C ALA A 199 -2.97 24.67 -19.11
N ALA A 200 -2.28 24.30 -20.20
CA ALA A 200 -1.84 25.24 -21.21
C ALA A 200 -3.03 25.98 -21.83
N PRO A 201 -2.82 27.22 -22.32
CA PRO A 201 -3.86 28.01 -22.97
C PRO A 201 -4.50 27.29 -24.15
N ALA A 202 -5.83 27.17 -24.12
CA ALA A 202 -6.57 26.69 -25.29
C ALA A 202 -6.36 27.65 -26.47
N ASN A 203 -6.04 27.10 -27.64
CA ASN A 203 -5.86 27.86 -28.89
C ASN A 203 -4.76 28.93 -28.85
N GLY A 204 -3.79 28.83 -27.95
CA GLY A 204 -2.66 29.77 -27.88
C GLY A 204 -3.01 31.15 -27.32
N SER A 205 -4.08 31.27 -26.53
CA SER A 205 -4.47 32.54 -25.88
C SER A 205 -3.40 33.13 -24.95
N GLY A 206 -2.41 32.34 -24.54
CA GLY A 206 -1.40 32.72 -23.54
C GLY A 206 -1.91 32.65 -22.09
N GLU A 207 -3.20 32.47 -21.88
CA GLU A 207 -3.82 32.35 -20.56
C GLU A 207 -3.81 30.92 -20.03
N TRP A 208 -2.97 30.68 -19.03
CA TRP A 208 -2.97 29.44 -18.26
C TRP A 208 -4.21 29.37 -17.38
N SER A 209 -4.70 28.15 -17.15
CA SER A 209 -5.88 27.91 -16.32
C SER A 209 -5.62 26.79 -15.31
N VAL A 210 -6.39 26.74 -14.22
CA VAL A 210 -6.34 25.58 -13.32
C VAL A 210 -7.02 24.41 -14.01
N ALA A 211 -6.33 23.28 -14.09
CA ALA A 211 -6.85 22.07 -14.70
C ALA A 211 -7.77 21.33 -13.73
N ARG A 212 -8.98 21.00 -14.19
CA ARG A 212 -9.92 20.11 -13.49
C ARG A 212 -9.78 18.71 -14.06
N GLN A 213 -9.53 17.73 -13.20
CA GLN A 213 -9.52 16.33 -13.60
C GLN A 213 -10.94 15.78 -13.75
N ASP A 214 -11.86 16.22 -12.89
CA ASP A 214 -13.29 15.89 -12.99
C ASP A 214 -14.09 17.19 -13.17
N PRO A 215 -14.66 17.46 -14.35
CA PRO A 215 -15.42 18.68 -14.61
C PRO A 215 -16.69 18.80 -13.73
N ALA A 216 -17.21 17.67 -13.22
CA ALA A 216 -18.36 17.67 -12.31
C ALA A 216 -17.99 18.13 -10.89
N ARG A 217 -16.69 18.19 -10.57
CA ARG A 217 -16.18 18.42 -9.22
C ARG A 217 -15.26 19.63 -9.17
N ASN A 218 -15.65 20.62 -8.37
CA ASN A 218 -14.85 21.84 -8.19
C ASN A 218 -13.55 21.60 -7.38
N ASP A 219 -13.44 20.49 -6.68
CA ASP A 219 -12.29 20.16 -5.82
C ASP A 219 -11.18 19.37 -6.54
N SER A 220 -11.41 18.92 -7.79
CA SER A 220 -10.53 18.04 -8.58
C SER A 220 -9.32 18.75 -9.24
N LEU A 221 -8.69 19.67 -8.50
CA LEU A 221 -7.72 20.64 -9.04
C LEU A 221 -6.27 20.40 -8.58
N GLY A 222 -6.04 19.38 -7.75
CA GLY A 222 -4.79 19.21 -7.03
C GLY A 222 -3.96 18.00 -7.45
N CYS A 223 -2.78 17.84 -6.87
CA CYS A 223 -1.83 16.81 -7.29
C CYS A 223 -1.81 15.56 -6.39
N ASP A 224 -2.61 15.52 -5.32
CA ASP A 224 -2.66 14.39 -4.39
C ASP A 224 -3.91 13.54 -4.65
N PHE A 225 -3.73 12.29 -5.05
CA PHE A 225 -4.85 11.37 -5.28
C PHE A 225 -5.15 10.58 -4.01
N ALA A 226 -5.63 11.29 -2.99
CA ALA A 226 -6.07 10.65 -1.75
C ALA A 226 -7.55 10.22 -1.90
N SER A 227 -7.87 8.99 -1.51
CA SER A 227 -9.25 8.49 -1.43
C SER A 227 -10.07 8.56 -2.74
N GLY A 228 -9.40 8.49 -3.90
CA GLY A 228 -10.06 8.49 -5.21
C GLY A 228 -10.36 9.89 -5.76
N THR A 229 -9.82 10.95 -5.14
CA THR A 229 -10.13 12.34 -5.50
C THR A 229 -8.86 13.17 -5.47
N TRP A 230 -8.64 13.95 -6.53
CA TRP A 230 -7.53 14.90 -6.62
C TRP A 230 -7.71 16.05 -5.63
N ALA A 231 -6.79 16.19 -4.67
CA ALA A 231 -6.84 17.21 -3.64
C ALA A 231 -5.67 18.19 -3.76
N ILE A 232 -5.96 19.50 -3.60
CA ILE A 232 -4.93 20.55 -3.63
C ILE A 232 -4.08 20.49 -2.36
N ALA A 233 -4.72 20.30 -1.21
CA ALA A 233 -4.09 20.43 0.10
C ALA A 233 -3.82 19.08 0.74
N GLN A 234 -2.55 18.84 1.07
CA GLN A 234 -2.11 17.70 1.86
C GLN A 234 -1.84 18.10 3.30
N TYR A 235 -2.26 17.24 4.22
CA TYR A 235 -2.11 17.45 5.65
C TYR A 235 -1.25 16.36 6.26
N ARG A 236 -0.25 16.76 7.06
CA ARG A 236 0.57 15.84 7.85
C ARG A 236 0.09 15.79 9.31
N PRO A 237 0.17 14.62 9.97
CA PRO A 237 -0.10 14.52 11.39
C PRO A 237 0.72 15.53 12.19
N LEU A 238 0.08 16.17 13.17
CA LEU A 238 0.72 17.13 14.06
C LEU A 238 0.94 16.49 15.43
N TYR A 239 2.19 16.34 15.82
CA TYR A 239 2.59 15.81 17.12
C TYR A 239 2.72 16.96 18.12
N LEU A 240 1.73 17.09 19.01
CA LEU A 240 1.80 18.08 20.09
C LEU A 240 2.49 17.46 21.31
N PRO A 241 3.31 18.23 22.03
CA PRO A 241 3.97 17.75 23.24
C PRO A 241 2.91 17.39 24.29
N LYS A 242 3.06 16.25 24.96
CA LYS A 242 2.15 15.82 26.04
C LYS A 242 2.36 16.74 27.25
N THR A 243 1.38 17.57 27.58
CA THR A 243 1.31 18.26 28.88
C THR A 243 0.67 17.34 29.95
N PRO A 244 0.70 17.65 31.25
CA PRO A 244 0.04 16.83 32.27
C PRO A 244 -1.49 17.07 32.36
N ASP A 245 -1.97 18.23 31.93
CA ASP A 245 -3.30 18.77 32.25
C ASP A 245 -4.38 18.58 31.15
N TRP A 246 -4.44 17.42 30.48
CA TRP A 246 -5.33 17.20 29.30
C TRP A 246 -6.81 16.93 29.63
N GLY A 247 -7.43 17.82 30.40
CA GLY A 247 -8.76 17.65 30.95
C GLY A 247 -9.77 18.74 30.59
N GLY A 248 -9.82 19.24 29.35
CA GLY A 248 -10.96 20.09 28.94
C GLY A 248 -10.72 20.94 27.70
N ASP A 249 -9.62 21.68 27.66
CA ASP A 249 -9.42 22.74 26.68
C ASP A 249 -8.67 22.28 25.42
N TRP A 250 -8.82 23.06 24.34
CA TRP A 250 -7.99 22.92 23.16
C TRP A 250 -6.51 23.14 23.52
N PRO A 251 -5.57 22.37 22.93
CA PRO A 251 -4.16 22.66 23.09
C PRO A 251 -3.86 24.10 22.68
N ARG A 252 -2.90 24.72 23.37
CA ARG A 252 -2.42 26.07 23.07
C ARG A 252 -1.06 26.01 22.39
N GLY A 253 -0.74 27.05 21.64
CA GLY A 253 0.56 27.22 21.01
C GLY A 253 0.46 27.49 19.51
N ALA A 254 1.46 28.21 19.03
CA ALA A 254 1.60 28.56 17.64
C ALA A 254 2.25 27.42 16.85
N ILE A 255 1.61 27.03 15.74
CA ILE A 255 2.17 26.08 14.78
C ILE A 255 2.89 26.86 13.69
N ARG A 256 4.16 26.51 13.48
CA ARG A 256 5.02 27.06 12.42
C ARG A 256 4.99 26.14 11.21
N PHE A 257 5.04 26.74 10.02
CA PHE A 257 4.99 26.05 8.73
C PHE A 257 6.33 26.20 7.98
N SER A 258 7.42 25.75 8.60
CA SER A 258 8.78 25.92 8.06
C SER A 258 9.09 25.03 6.85
N ASP A 259 8.32 23.98 6.65
CA ASP A 259 8.43 22.96 5.60
C ASP A 259 7.18 22.94 4.71
N LEU A 260 6.45 24.05 4.60
CA LEU A 260 5.31 24.15 3.68
C LEU A 260 5.82 24.05 2.24
N VAL A 261 5.21 23.16 1.48
CA VAL A 261 5.53 22.92 0.09
C VAL A 261 4.46 23.55 -0.81
N LEU A 262 4.86 24.44 -1.70
CA LEU A 262 4.00 24.99 -2.76
C LEU A 262 4.46 24.44 -4.09
N GLU A 263 3.55 23.85 -4.85
CA GLU A 263 3.86 23.18 -6.11
C GLU A 263 2.85 23.49 -7.21
N VAL A 264 3.38 23.59 -8.43
CA VAL A 264 2.58 23.69 -9.66
C VAL A 264 3.08 22.63 -10.63
N ARG A 265 2.15 21.85 -11.18
CA ARG A 265 2.41 20.79 -12.17
C ARG A 265 1.53 20.96 -13.40
N SER A 266 2.02 20.50 -14.55
CA SER A 266 1.20 20.41 -15.76
C SER A 266 0.17 19.30 -15.61
N ASN A 267 -1.07 19.52 -16.04
CA ASN A 267 -2.10 18.48 -16.03
C ASN A 267 -1.85 17.34 -17.03
N MET A 268 -0.96 17.58 -18.01
CA MET A 268 -0.53 16.59 -19.00
C MET A 268 0.68 15.75 -18.54
N ASP A 269 1.09 15.90 -17.29
CA ASP A 269 2.15 15.11 -16.68
C ASP A 269 1.71 13.62 -16.60
N PRO A 270 2.45 12.67 -17.22
CA PRO A 270 2.09 11.26 -17.27
C PRO A 270 1.82 10.64 -15.90
N TYR A 271 2.43 11.15 -14.83
CA TYR A 271 2.14 10.70 -13.47
C TYR A 271 0.65 10.75 -13.16
N PHE A 272 -0.06 11.80 -13.57
CA PHE A 272 -1.48 11.95 -13.29
C PHE A 272 -2.31 10.91 -14.04
N SER A 273 -2.03 10.70 -15.33
CA SER A 273 -2.65 9.63 -16.11
C SER A 273 -2.39 8.26 -15.50
N GLY A 274 -1.17 7.98 -15.07
CA GLY A 274 -0.83 6.71 -14.43
C GLY A 274 -1.57 6.49 -13.12
N VAL A 275 -1.66 7.53 -12.28
CA VAL A 275 -2.41 7.48 -11.03
C VAL A 275 -3.90 7.25 -11.30
N ASP A 276 -4.50 7.93 -12.27
CA ASP A 276 -5.92 7.76 -12.60
C ASP A 276 -6.22 6.36 -13.17
N LEU A 277 -5.39 5.89 -14.12
CA LEU A 277 -5.50 4.57 -14.73
C LEU A 277 -5.38 3.43 -13.70
N THR A 278 -4.52 3.61 -12.70
CA THR A 278 -4.24 2.61 -11.64
C THR A 278 -4.97 2.89 -10.33
N ARG A 279 -5.86 3.89 -10.30
CA ARG A 279 -6.62 4.33 -9.12
C ARG A 279 -5.73 4.60 -7.89
N GLY A 280 -4.61 5.28 -8.08
CA GLY A 280 -3.69 5.68 -7.02
C GLY A 280 -2.64 4.65 -6.64
N THR A 281 -2.70 3.43 -7.20
CA THR A 281 -1.73 2.39 -6.86
C THR A 281 -0.43 2.48 -7.63
N MET A 282 -0.43 3.18 -8.78
CA MET A 282 0.65 3.16 -9.78
C MET A 282 1.03 1.74 -10.23
N ASN A 283 0.13 0.77 -10.00
CA ASN A 283 0.33 -0.61 -10.37
C ASN A 283 -0.45 -0.90 -11.66
N PHE A 284 0.27 -0.97 -12.78
CA PHE A 284 -0.28 -1.33 -14.09
C PHE A 284 -0.50 -2.86 -14.25
N GLY A 285 -0.27 -3.63 -13.19
CA GLY A 285 -0.28 -5.09 -13.22
C GLY A 285 1.07 -5.70 -13.60
N MET A 286 1.19 -7.01 -13.40
CA MET A 286 2.37 -7.77 -13.81
C MET A 286 2.47 -7.82 -15.32
N SER A 287 3.70 -7.92 -15.84
CA SER A 287 3.86 -8.06 -17.28
C SER A 287 3.25 -9.33 -17.83
N ALA A 288 2.80 -9.34 -19.10
CA ALA A 288 2.27 -10.56 -19.70
C ALA A 288 3.28 -11.72 -19.57
N GLN A 289 4.56 -11.41 -19.76
CA GLN A 289 5.66 -12.36 -19.52
C GLN A 289 5.78 -12.79 -18.06
N GLN A 290 5.58 -11.89 -17.10
CA GLN A 290 5.59 -12.22 -15.68
C GLN A 290 4.39 -13.08 -15.27
N ASP A 291 3.19 -12.77 -15.77
CA ASP A 291 1.97 -13.56 -15.56
C ASP A 291 2.14 -14.97 -16.15
N ASP A 292 2.69 -15.08 -17.36
CA ASP A 292 3.01 -16.36 -17.99
C ASP A 292 4.02 -17.15 -17.16
N VAL A 293 5.08 -16.51 -16.66
CA VAL A 293 6.08 -17.16 -15.81
C VAL A 293 5.46 -17.65 -14.50
N VAL A 294 4.64 -16.84 -13.83
CA VAL A 294 3.93 -17.25 -12.60
C VAL A 294 2.96 -18.40 -12.88
N GLY A 295 2.20 -18.31 -13.96
CA GLY A 295 1.28 -19.36 -14.41
C GLY A 295 2.00 -20.68 -14.69
N ILE A 296 3.11 -20.64 -15.45
CA ILE A 296 3.95 -21.80 -15.74
C ILE A 296 4.54 -22.37 -14.45
N MET A 297 5.06 -21.53 -13.56
CA MET A 297 5.61 -21.99 -12.27
C MET A 297 4.56 -22.68 -11.41
N LEU A 298 3.32 -22.15 -11.35
CA LEU A 298 2.20 -22.79 -10.65
C LEU A 298 1.81 -24.13 -11.27
N LEU A 299 1.81 -24.24 -12.60
CA LEU A 299 1.57 -25.50 -13.30
C LEU A 299 2.66 -26.53 -13.00
N LEU A 300 3.94 -26.14 -13.09
CA LEU A 300 5.08 -27.02 -12.80
C LEU A 300 5.05 -27.50 -11.34
N LEU A 301 4.73 -26.61 -10.39
CA LEU A 301 4.58 -26.97 -8.98
C LEU A 301 3.39 -27.92 -8.77
N GLY A 302 2.26 -27.66 -9.43
CA GLY A 302 1.08 -28.52 -9.40
C GLY A 302 1.39 -29.93 -9.91
N VAL A 303 2.12 -30.06 -11.03
CA VAL A 303 2.58 -31.34 -11.58
C VAL A 303 3.54 -32.02 -10.61
N ALA A 304 4.54 -31.32 -10.07
CA ALA A 304 5.50 -31.88 -9.13
C ALA A 304 4.82 -32.44 -7.86
N LEU A 305 3.81 -31.73 -7.32
CA LEU A 305 3.02 -32.19 -6.17
C LEU A 305 2.09 -33.36 -6.50
N SER A 306 1.70 -33.54 -7.78
CA SER A 306 0.87 -34.66 -8.23
C SER A 306 1.64 -35.99 -8.33
N LEU A 307 2.95 -35.93 -8.62
CA LEU A 307 3.81 -37.11 -8.78
C LEU A 307 3.77 -38.10 -7.60
N PRO A 308 3.97 -37.68 -6.33
CA PRO A 308 3.92 -38.61 -5.20
C PRO A 308 2.55 -39.28 -5.04
N LEU A 309 1.46 -38.58 -5.37
CA LEU A 309 0.10 -39.12 -5.32
C LEU A 309 -0.12 -40.15 -6.42
N ILE A 310 0.32 -39.87 -7.64
CA ILE A 310 0.26 -40.81 -8.77
C ILE A 310 1.09 -42.06 -8.43
N CYS A 311 2.32 -41.91 -7.92
CA CYS A 311 3.15 -43.02 -7.46
C CYS A 311 2.47 -43.83 -6.35
N ALA A 312 1.83 -43.18 -5.37
CA ALA A 312 1.09 -43.86 -4.30
C ALA A 312 -0.12 -44.64 -4.82
N VAL A 313 -0.85 -44.11 -5.80
CA VAL A 313 -1.99 -44.81 -6.43
C VAL A 313 -1.52 -46.00 -7.27
N ILE A 314 -0.47 -45.83 -8.08
CA ILE A 314 0.12 -46.89 -8.91
C ILE A 314 0.62 -48.04 -8.02
N THR A 315 1.39 -47.75 -6.97
CA THR A 315 1.92 -48.78 -6.06
C THR A 315 0.80 -49.51 -5.31
N ARG A 316 -0.28 -48.82 -4.91
CA ARG A 316 -1.47 -49.45 -4.31
C ARG A 316 -2.20 -50.36 -5.30
N ARG A 317 -2.35 -49.95 -6.57
CA ARG A 317 -2.96 -50.78 -7.61
C ARG A 317 -2.10 -52.00 -7.93
N ALA A 318 -0.79 -51.82 -8.09
CA ALA A 318 0.15 -52.92 -8.33
C ALA A 318 0.14 -53.96 -7.20
N LYS A 319 0.07 -53.53 -5.94
CA LYS A 319 -0.08 -54.44 -4.79
C LYS A 319 -1.40 -55.23 -4.79
N ARG A 320 -2.47 -54.68 -5.38
CA ARG A 320 -3.76 -55.40 -5.52
C ARG A 320 -3.79 -56.35 -6.70
N SER A 321 -3.07 -56.04 -7.78
CA SER A 321 -3.05 -56.85 -9.01
C SER A 321 -2.02 -57.98 -8.97
N TRP A 322 -1.01 -57.92 -8.10
CA TRP A 322 -0.15 -59.07 -7.83
C TRP A 322 -1.02 -60.17 -7.21
N PRO A 323 -1.19 -61.33 -7.86
CA PRO A 323 -1.81 -62.48 -7.23
C PRO A 323 -0.98 -62.74 -5.98
N GLY A 324 -1.58 -62.53 -4.80
CA GLY A 324 -0.91 -62.88 -3.56
C GLY A 324 -0.39 -64.31 -3.72
N PRO A 325 0.87 -64.61 -3.32
CA PRO A 325 1.42 -65.94 -3.47
C PRO A 325 0.36 -66.92 -3.01
N ALA A 326 -0.08 -67.79 -3.93
CA ALA A 326 -1.17 -68.73 -3.71
C ALA A 326 -1.05 -69.25 -2.29
N ARG A 327 -2.06 -68.99 -1.44
CA ARG A 327 -2.07 -69.36 -0.02
C ARG A 327 -1.63 -70.81 0.08
N ARG A 328 -0.32 -71.05 0.27
CA ARG A 328 0.19 -72.36 0.62
C ARG A 328 -0.34 -72.57 2.02
N TYR A 329 -1.22 -73.55 2.14
CA TYR A 329 -1.77 -74.07 3.38
C TYR A 329 -0.74 -73.96 4.48
N ALA A 330 -1.03 -73.12 5.48
CA ALA A 330 -0.24 -73.10 6.71
C ALA A 330 -0.54 -74.40 7.45
N THR A 331 0.32 -75.38 7.23
CA THR A 331 0.57 -76.43 8.20
C THR A 331 0.94 -75.79 9.53
N SER A 332 0.25 -76.25 10.58
CA SER A 332 0.44 -75.95 11.98
C SER A 332 1.87 -76.27 12.42
N GLY A 333 2.78 -75.30 12.27
CA GLY A 333 4.16 -75.38 12.76
C GLY A 333 4.34 -74.50 13.98
N ARG A 334 4.09 -75.06 15.16
CA ARG A 334 4.40 -74.49 16.48
C ARG A 334 5.91 -74.22 16.57
N TRP A 335 6.32 -72.96 16.46
CA TRP A 335 7.69 -72.54 16.75
C TRP A 335 7.69 -71.47 17.85
N THR A 336 7.81 -71.94 19.08
CA THR A 336 8.16 -71.16 20.27
C THR A 336 9.66 -70.85 20.21
N GLY A 337 10.02 -69.67 19.70
CA GLY A 337 11.38 -69.16 19.70
C GLY A 337 11.37 -67.73 20.24
N ARG A 338 11.68 -67.61 21.53
CA ARG A 338 11.82 -66.37 22.31
C ARG A 338 12.72 -65.38 21.54
N ARG A 339 12.13 -64.34 20.95
CA ARG A 339 12.87 -63.19 20.41
C ARG A 339 12.97 -62.11 21.49
N PRO A 340 14.11 -61.41 21.60
CA PRO A 340 14.31 -60.37 22.60
C PRO A 340 13.38 -59.18 22.37
N ASP A 341 12.91 -58.58 23.47
CA ASP A 341 11.93 -57.49 23.48
C ASP A 341 12.43 -56.26 22.68
N PRO A 342 11.65 -55.78 21.69
CA PRO A 342 11.97 -54.58 20.92
C PRO A 342 11.77 -53.27 21.70
N GLU A 343 11.33 -53.31 22.96
CA GLU A 343 11.03 -52.12 23.76
C GLU A 343 12.28 -51.34 24.23
N VAL A 344 13.46 -51.97 24.26
CA VAL A 344 14.67 -51.32 24.82
C VAL A 344 15.45 -50.50 23.78
N ILE A 345 15.30 -50.75 22.48
CA ILE A 345 16.09 -50.07 21.43
C ILE A 345 15.29 -48.93 20.76
N GLY A 346 13.96 -48.93 20.85
CA GLY A 346 13.10 -47.95 20.16
C GLY A 346 12.97 -46.56 20.81
N MET A 347 13.27 -46.39 22.10
CA MET A 347 13.06 -45.10 22.78
C MET A 347 14.22 -44.11 22.66
N ARG A 348 15.42 -44.53 22.27
CA ARG A 348 16.57 -43.61 22.17
C ARG A 348 16.55 -42.72 20.92
N TYR A 349 15.85 -43.11 19.86
CA TYR A 349 15.78 -42.33 18.61
C TYR A 349 14.52 -41.45 18.49
N ALA A 350 13.52 -41.63 19.36
CA ALA A 350 12.30 -40.82 19.33
C ALA A 350 12.43 -39.48 20.09
N VAL A 351 13.35 -39.39 21.05
CA VAL A 351 13.56 -38.16 21.85
C VAL A 351 14.41 -37.13 21.10
N ASP A 352 15.37 -37.57 20.28
CA ASP A 352 16.25 -36.67 19.52
C ASP A 352 15.54 -36.04 18.30
N ALA A 353 14.60 -36.75 17.66
CA ALA A 353 13.81 -36.21 16.56
C ALA A 353 12.78 -35.16 17.01
N ALA A 354 12.22 -35.29 18.22
CA ALA A 354 11.26 -34.32 18.76
C ALA A 354 11.93 -33.00 19.19
N ALA A 355 13.19 -33.04 19.65
CA ALA A 355 13.93 -31.84 20.03
C ALA A 355 14.31 -30.95 18.83
N GLY A 356 14.60 -31.56 17.67
CA GLY A 356 14.97 -30.82 16.45
C GLY A 356 13.82 -29.99 15.85
N HIS A 357 12.58 -30.49 15.91
CA HIS A 357 11.42 -29.79 15.33
C HIS A 357 10.94 -28.59 16.17
N VAL A 358 11.12 -28.62 17.50
CA VAL A 358 10.77 -27.50 18.38
C VAL A 358 11.77 -26.34 18.25
N ALA A 359 13.05 -26.63 17.97
CA ALA A 359 14.06 -25.60 17.72
C ALA A 359 13.84 -24.84 16.40
N ALA A 360 13.42 -25.56 15.34
CA ALA A 360 13.13 -24.94 14.04
C ALA A 360 11.89 -24.03 14.08
N ALA A 361 10.85 -24.41 14.85
CA ALA A 361 9.65 -23.59 15.00
C ALA A 361 9.91 -22.27 15.75
N ARG A 362 10.73 -22.28 16.81
CA ARG A 362 11.09 -21.06 17.56
C ARG A 362 11.98 -20.11 16.75
N GLY A 363 12.82 -20.63 15.86
CA GLY A 363 13.64 -19.82 14.96
C GLY A 363 12.79 -19.03 13.95
N LEU A 364 11.69 -19.63 13.47
CA LEU A 364 10.78 -18.98 12.52
C LEU A 364 9.96 -17.86 13.19
N GLU A 365 9.43 -18.09 14.40
CA GLU A 365 8.73 -17.03 15.16
C GLU A 365 9.65 -15.84 15.45
N GLN A 366 10.89 -16.07 15.89
CA GLN A 366 11.83 -14.97 16.14
C GLN A 366 12.25 -14.21 14.86
N ALA A 367 12.32 -14.90 13.72
CA ALA A 367 12.61 -14.25 12.44
C ALA A 367 11.45 -13.37 11.96
N ILE A 368 10.21 -13.82 12.15
CA ILE A 368 9.01 -13.03 11.85
C ILE A 368 8.93 -11.79 12.74
N ASP A 369 9.14 -11.94 14.06
CA ASP A 369 9.11 -10.80 14.97
C ASP A 369 10.21 -9.77 14.64
N ARG A 370 11.43 -10.21 14.32
CA ARG A 370 12.50 -9.28 13.90
C ARG A 370 12.20 -8.57 12.59
N ALA A 371 11.57 -9.24 11.62
CA ALA A 371 11.17 -8.61 10.37
C ALA A 371 10.09 -7.55 10.58
N VAL A 372 9.12 -7.82 11.47
CA VAL A 372 8.07 -6.86 11.84
C VAL A 372 8.65 -5.62 12.52
N TYR A 373 9.59 -5.79 13.47
CA TYR A 373 10.23 -4.65 14.14
C TYR A 373 11.19 -3.86 13.23
N ALA A 374 11.94 -4.53 12.34
CA ALA A 374 12.81 -3.84 11.39
C ALA A 374 12.03 -2.97 10.39
N GLN A 375 10.79 -3.37 10.06
CA GLN A 375 9.92 -2.60 9.18
C GLN A 375 9.35 -1.34 9.87
N GLU A 376 9.15 -1.37 11.20
CA GLU A 376 8.78 -0.19 11.98
C GLU A 376 9.94 0.82 12.10
N ASP A 377 11.18 0.36 12.27
CA ASP A 377 12.36 1.25 12.37
C ASP A 377 12.72 1.94 11.04
N LEU A 378 12.37 1.36 9.89
CA LEU A 378 12.55 1.98 8.57
C LEU A 378 11.44 2.99 8.21
N SER A 379 10.38 3.06 9.03
CA SER A 379 9.23 3.94 8.81
C SER A 379 9.20 5.18 9.73
N ASN A 380 10.18 5.29 10.63
CA ASN A 380 10.51 6.50 11.39
C ASN A 380 11.76 7.16 10.80
#